data_AF-D3AV84-F1
#
_entry.id   AF-D3AV84-F1
#
_cell.length_a   1.000
_cell.length_b   1.000
_cell.length_c   1.000
_cell.angle_alpha   90.00
_cell.angle_beta   90.00
_cell.angle_gamma   90.00
#
_symmetry.space_group_name_H-M   'P 1'
#
loop_
_entity.id
_entity.type
_entity.pdbx_description
1 polymer ?
#
loop_
_entity_poly.entity_id
_entity_poly.type
_entity_poly.pdbx_seq_one_letter_code
_entity_poly.pdbx_strand_id
1 'polypeptide(L)'
;RIDVMGVVGNGAVYKVQMEAGIQDTDLLIATTNSDELNMLCCLIAKKAGNCHTIARIRNPEYSTETRYIREELGLSMAINPEMAAAMEISRLLRFPSAIKIDTFAKGRIEILKFLVPDHSKLHAMKVRDVLDKLHCSVLICAVERGEEVIIPSGDFQMQSGDKISIIAPPAESTEFFKQAGIINNTIKTAMFVGGGKITYYVAKLLENTKIQIKIIEQNVERC
;
A
#
# COMPACT_ATOMS: atom_id res chain seq x y z
N ARG A 1 29.29 -8.34 -4.50
CA ARG A 1 29.37 -9.79 -4.80
C ARG A 1 28.31 -10.44 -3.93
N ILE A 2 27.37 -11.18 -4.52
CA ILE A 2 26.28 -11.81 -3.76
C ILE A 2 26.69 -13.27 -3.54
N ASP A 3 26.57 -13.76 -2.31
CA ASP A 3 26.90 -15.13 -1.93
C ASP A 3 25.65 -16.01 -2.04
N VAL A 4 25.43 -16.54 -3.25
CA VAL A 4 24.24 -17.34 -3.59
C VAL A 4 24.62 -18.48 -4.52
N MET A 5 23.91 -19.60 -4.38
CA MET A 5 23.95 -20.71 -5.34
C MET A 5 23.05 -20.39 -6.53
N GLY A 6 23.49 -20.74 -7.74
CA GLY A 6 22.72 -20.60 -8.97
C GLY A 6 22.51 -21.95 -9.66
N VAL A 7 21.30 -22.18 -10.15
CA VAL A 7 20.95 -23.35 -10.97
C VAL A 7 20.34 -22.84 -12.28
N VAL A 8 20.83 -23.33 -13.42
CA VAL A 8 20.34 -22.93 -14.74
C VAL A 8 19.27 -23.89 -15.19
N GLY A 9 18.04 -23.40 -15.36
CA GLY A 9 16.95 -24.21 -15.88
C GLY A 9 15.60 -23.52 -15.79
N ASN A 10 14.57 -24.21 -16.26
CA ASN A 10 13.19 -23.77 -16.07
C ASN A 10 12.73 -24.16 -14.66
N GLY A 11 12.42 -23.16 -13.83
CA GLY A 11 11.96 -23.36 -12.46
C GLY A 11 10.65 -24.15 -12.35
N ALA A 12 9.89 -24.32 -13.43
CA ALA A 12 8.71 -25.18 -13.48
C ALA A 12 9.03 -26.65 -13.82
N VAL A 13 10.30 -27.03 -13.89
CA VAL A 13 10.71 -28.43 -14.12
C VAL A 13 11.12 -29.05 -12.79
N TYR A 14 10.47 -30.17 -12.43
CA TYR A 14 10.74 -30.90 -11.19
C TYR A 14 12.23 -31.19 -10.96
N LYS A 15 12.93 -31.71 -11.98
CA LYS A 15 14.36 -32.03 -11.87
C LYS A 15 15.23 -30.81 -11.54
N VAL A 16 14.89 -29.64 -12.09
CA VAL A 16 15.61 -28.38 -11.82
C VAL A 16 15.36 -27.94 -10.38
N GLN A 17 14.14 -28.05 -9.87
CA GLN A 17 13.85 -27.74 -8.47
C GLN A 17 14.56 -28.71 -7.51
N MET A 18 14.65 -29.99 -7.86
CA MET A 18 15.40 -30.99 -7.08
C MET A 18 16.89 -30.68 -7.05
N GLU A 19 17.49 -30.32 -8.19
CA GLU A 19 18.88 -29.86 -8.26
C GLU A 19 19.11 -28.59 -7.43
N ALA A 20 18.10 -27.71 -7.36
CA ALA A 20 18.11 -26.52 -6.51
C ALA A 20 17.84 -26.80 -5.02
N GLY A 21 17.59 -28.06 -4.62
CA GLY A 21 17.42 -28.44 -3.21
C GLY A 21 16.01 -28.23 -2.65
N ILE A 22 14.96 -28.32 -3.48
CA ILE A 22 13.58 -28.03 -3.04
C ILE A 22 13.07 -28.91 -1.88
N GLN A 23 13.64 -30.11 -1.68
CA GLN A 23 13.20 -31.04 -0.63
C GLN A 23 13.42 -30.50 0.78
N ASP A 24 14.52 -29.76 0.97
CA ASP A 24 14.92 -29.21 2.27
C ASP A 24 14.68 -27.70 2.34
N THR A 25 13.91 -27.15 1.39
CA THR A 25 13.64 -25.71 1.28
C THR A 25 12.46 -25.31 2.16
N ASP A 26 12.61 -24.25 2.95
CA ASP A 26 11.50 -23.70 3.74
C ASP A 26 10.51 -22.86 2.90
N LEU A 27 11.04 -22.14 1.90
CA LEU A 27 10.29 -21.14 1.13
C LEU A 27 10.72 -21.09 -0.33
N LEU A 28 9.76 -21.19 -1.25
CA LEU A 28 9.94 -20.89 -2.66
C LEU A 28 9.19 -19.61 -3.07
N ILE A 29 9.90 -18.72 -3.78
CA ILE A 29 9.34 -17.47 -4.33
C ILE A 29 9.44 -17.51 -5.85
N ALA A 30 8.30 -17.53 -6.54
CA ALA A 30 8.24 -17.56 -7.99
C ALA A 30 7.94 -16.18 -8.58
N THR A 31 8.95 -15.56 -9.19
CA THR A 31 8.91 -14.17 -9.70
C THR A 31 9.30 -14.05 -11.17
N THR A 32 9.04 -15.10 -11.96
CA THR A 32 9.24 -15.09 -13.41
C THR A 32 8.22 -14.19 -14.11
N ASN A 33 8.40 -13.93 -15.40
CA ASN A 33 7.56 -13.01 -16.18
C ASN A 33 6.16 -13.56 -16.51
N SER A 34 5.88 -14.84 -16.26
CA SER A 34 4.58 -15.47 -16.48
C SER A 34 3.93 -15.84 -15.15
N ASP A 35 2.67 -15.46 -14.98
CA ASP A 35 1.89 -15.79 -13.79
C ASP A 35 1.62 -17.31 -13.76
N GLU A 36 1.36 -17.91 -14.92
CA GLU A 36 1.15 -19.34 -15.12
C GLU A 36 2.40 -20.15 -14.73
N LEU A 37 3.57 -19.70 -15.16
CA LEU A 37 4.84 -20.32 -14.80
C LEU A 37 5.08 -20.21 -13.28
N ASN A 38 4.77 -19.05 -12.68
CA ASN A 38 4.92 -18.87 -11.23
C ASN A 38 4.00 -19.81 -10.43
N MET A 39 2.74 -19.93 -10.86
CA MET A 39 1.77 -20.85 -10.28
C MET A 39 2.23 -22.31 -10.39
N LEU A 40 2.73 -22.71 -11.58
CA LEU A 40 3.24 -24.06 -11.81
C LEU A 40 4.49 -24.36 -10.99
N CYS A 41 5.44 -23.44 -10.90
CA CYS A 41 6.63 -23.55 -10.04
C CYS A 41 6.21 -23.85 -8.60
N CYS A 42 5.26 -23.08 -8.06
CA CYS A 42 4.79 -23.25 -6.69
C CYS A 42 4.05 -24.57 -6.48
N LEU A 43 3.23 -25.00 -7.44
CA LEU A 43 2.53 -26.29 -7.35
C LEU A 43 3.51 -27.47 -7.26
N ILE A 44 4.53 -27.48 -8.14
CA ILE A 44 5.56 -28.53 -8.14
C ILE A 44 6.35 -28.49 -6.84
N ALA A 45 6.76 -27.29 -6.39
CA ALA A 45 7.50 -27.10 -5.16
C ALA A 45 6.72 -27.62 -3.93
N LYS A 46 5.42 -27.34 -3.90
CA LYS A 46 4.53 -27.78 -2.82
C LYS A 46 4.40 -29.30 -2.79
N LYS A 47 4.35 -29.95 -3.95
CA LYS A 47 4.29 -31.42 -4.05
C LYS A 47 5.63 -32.10 -3.80
N ALA A 48 6.74 -31.49 -4.20
CA ALA A 48 8.08 -32.07 -4.13
C ALA A 48 8.75 -31.90 -2.76
N GLY A 49 8.63 -30.72 -2.15
CA GLY A 49 9.30 -30.38 -0.89
C GLY A 49 8.36 -29.95 0.24
N ASN A 50 7.06 -29.84 -0.01
CA ASN A 50 6.06 -29.36 0.96
C ASN A 50 6.38 -27.98 1.59
N CYS A 51 7.23 -27.18 0.94
CA CYS A 51 7.63 -25.86 1.41
C CYS A 51 6.50 -24.83 1.40
N HIS A 52 6.74 -23.66 1.99
CA HIS A 52 5.91 -22.48 1.78
C HIS A 52 6.15 -21.92 0.38
N THR A 53 5.10 -21.46 -0.28
CA THR A 53 5.18 -20.99 -1.67
C THR A 53 4.55 -19.62 -1.83
N ILE A 54 5.27 -18.73 -2.51
CA ILE A 54 4.84 -17.37 -2.82
C ILE A 54 4.91 -17.18 -4.34
N ALA A 55 3.76 -16.91 -4.97
CA ALA A 55 3.69 -16.63 -6.39
C ALA A 55 3.48 -15.14 -6.66
N ARG A 56 4.23 -14.57 -7.60
CA ARG A 56 3.90 -13.28 -8.19
C ARG A 56 2.81 -13.46 -9.25
N ILE A 57 1.67 -12.78 -9.08
CA ILE A 57 0.52 -12.80 -10.00
C ILE A 57 0.15 -11.36 -10.34
N ARG A 58 0.30 -10.98 -11.61
CA ARG A 58 0.11 -9.61 -12.10
C ARG A 58 -1.24 -9.41 -12.79
N ASN A 59 -1.74 -10.44 -13.47
CA ASN A 59 -2.97 -10.37 -14.27
C ASN A 59 -4.19 -10.07 -13.39
N PRO A 60 -4.97 -9.00 -13.67
CA PRO A 60 -6.22 -8.69 -12.97
C PRO A 60 -7.22 -9.83 -12.87
N GLU A 61 -7.37 -10.63 -13.93
CA GLU A 61 -8.32 -11.74 -13.95
C GLU A 61 -7.95 -12.81 -12.90
N TYR A 62 -6.66 -13.15 -12.80
CA TYR A 62 -6.17 -14.05 -11.76
C TYR A 62 -6.14 -13.38 -10.39
N SER A 63 -5.92 -12.06 -10.34
CA SER A 63 -5.91 -11.31 -9.10
C SER A 63 -7.28 -11.32 -8.41
N THR A 64 -8.38 -11.28 -9.17
CA THR A 64 -9.74 -11.37 -8.61
C THR A 64 -10.04 -12.76 -8.05
N GLU A 65 -9.43 -13.81 -8.61
CA GLU A 65 -9.62 -15.20 -8.17
C GLU A 65 -8.50 -15.70 -7.26
N THR A 66 -7.63 -14.81 -6.78
CA THR A 66 -6.43 -15.18 -6.01
C THR A 66 -6.74 -16.05 -4.81
N ARG A 67 -7.90 -15.87 -4.16
CA ARG A 67 -8.30 -16.75 -3.06
C ARG A 67 -8.43 -18.20 -3.51
N TYR A 68 -9.21 -18.43 -4.58
CA TYR A 68 -9.43 -19.76 -5.15
C TYR A 68 -8.12 -20.38 -5.62
N ILE A 69 -7.31 -19.62 -6.37
CA ILE A 69 -5.99 -20.07 -6.85
C ILE A 69 -5.08 -20.47 -5.68
N ARG A 70 -5.06 -19.69 -4.60
CA ARG A 70 -4.24 -20.01 -3.43
C ARG A 70 -4.70 -21.29 -2.73
N GLU A 71 -6.01 -21.48 -2.60
CA GLU A 71 -6.58 -22.67 -1.97
C GLU A 71 -6.28 -23.92 -2.82
N GLU A 72 -6.55 -23.89 -4.12
CA GLU A 72 -6.38 -25.05 -5.03
C GLU A 72 -4.90 -25.42 -5.26
N LEU A 73 -4.02 -24.44 -5.41
CA LEU A 73 -2.59 -24.68 -5.65
C LEU A 73 -1.79 -24.81 -4.34
N GLY A 74 -2.43 -24.65 -3.18
CA GLY A 74 -1.78 -24.71 -1.88
C GLY A 74 -0.74 -23.60 -1.67
N LEU A 75 -0.97 -22.42 -2.25
CA LEU A 75 -0.06 -21.28 -2.14
C LEU A 75 -0.16 -20.65 -0.75
N SER A 76 1.00 -20.47 -0.11
CA SER A 76 1.05 -19.73 1.16
C SER A 76 0.69 -18.26 0.94
N MET A 77 1.15 -17.64 -0.14
CA MET A 77 0.82 -16.26 -0.50
C MET A 77 0.81 -16.05 -2.02
N ALA A 78 0.01 -15.11 -2.49
CA ALA A 78 0.12 -14.56 -3.83
C ALA A 78 0.30 -13.06 -3.73
N ILE A 79 1.23 -12.51 -4.50
CA ILE A 79 1.59 -11.09 -4.47
C ILE A 79 1.33 -10.49 -5.84
N ASN A 80 0.55 -9.42 -5.85
CA ASN A 80 0.32 -8.60 -7.02
C ASN A 80 1.00 -7.23 -6.85
N PRO A 81 2.20 -7.03 -7.42
CA PRO A 81 2.94 -5.79 -7.24
C PRO A 81 2.24 -4.60 -7.90
N GLU A 82 1.50 -4.81 -8.99
CA GLU A 82 0.76 -3.74 -9.67
C GLU A 82 -0.41 -3.23 -8.83
N MET A 83 -1.14 -4.12 -8.16
CA MET A 83 -2.18 -3.76 -7.20
C MET A 83 -1.59 -3.04 -5.98
N ALA A 84 -0.45 -3.53 -5.46
CA ALA A 84 0.24 -2.87 -4.34
C ALA A 84 0.66 -1.44 -4.70
N ALA A 85 1.26 -1.24 -5.88
CA ALA A 85 1.59 0.09 -6.38
C ALA A 85 0.34 0.96 -6.56
N ALA A 86 -0.75 0.40 -7.09
CA ALA A 86 -2.00 1.12 -7.27
C ALA A 86 -2.65 1.55 -5.94
N MET A 87 -2.57 0.72 -4.89
CA MET A 87 -3.02 1.07 -3.56
C MET A 87 -2.24 2.28 -3.01
N GLU A 88 -0.91 2.28 -3.15
CA GLU A 88 -0.08 3.42 -2.71
C GLU A 88 -0.39 4.69 -3.49
N ILE A 89 -0.56 4.61 -4.81
CA ILE A 89 -0.98 5.76 -5.64
C ILE A 89 -2.34 6.29 -5.16
N SER A 90 -3.34 5.41 -5.00
CA SER A 90 -4.68 5.80 -4.52
C SER A 90 -4.63 6.46 -3.14
N ARG A 91 -3.74 5.98 -2.26
CA ARG A 91 -3.52 6.54 -0.93
C ARG A 91 -2.94 7.94 -0.98
N LEU A 92 -1.92 8.17 -1.81
CA LEU A 92 -1.34 9.50 -2.03
C LEU A 92 -2.37 10.47 -2.61
N LEU A 93 -3.24 10.00 -3.52
CA LEU A 93 -4.29 10.84 -4.09
C LEU A 93 -5.39 11.23 -3.07
N ARG A 94 -5.59 10.42 -2.02
CA ARG A 94 -6.56 10.69 -0.94
C ARG A 94 -6.09 11.78 0.02
N PHE A 95 -4.79 11.84 0.29
CA PHE A 95 -4.19 12.76 1.27
C PHE A 95 -3.01 13.56 0.68
N PRO A 96 -3.24 14.45 -0.31
CA PRO A 96 -2.18 15.28 -0.88
C PRO A 96 -1.48 16.17 0.16
N SER A 97 -2.16 16.53 1.24
CA SER A 97 -1.57 17.35 2.32
C SER A 97 -0.77 16.54 3.36
N ALA A 98 -0.75 15.20 3.26
CA ALA A 98 0.08 14.36 4.13
C ALA A 98 1.51 14.29 3.58
N ILE A 99 2.48 14.58 4.45
CA ILE A 99 3.92 14.48 4.18
C ILE A 99 4.34 13.00 4.11
N LYS A 100 3.75 12.16 4.96
CA LYS A 100 4.05 10.73 5.03
C LYS A 100 2.83 9.95 5.50
N ILE A 101 2.65 8.75 4.94
CA ILE A 101 1.58 7.85 5.33
C ILE A 101 2.12 6.43 5.49
N ASP A 102 2.12 5.89 6.71
CA ASP A 102 2.55 4.52 7.01
C ASP A 102 1.32 3.69 7.39
N THR A 103 1.16 2.46 6.87
CA THR A 103 0.03 1.57 7.24
C THR A 103 0.47 0.50 8.23
N PHE A 104 -0.40 0.18 9.18
CA PHE A 104 -0.21 -0.89 10.15
C PHE A 104 -1.44 -1.80 10.17
N ALA A 105 -1.30 -2.97 10.78
CA ALA A 105 -2.39 -3.92 11.00
C ALA A 105 -3.21 -4.25 9.72
N LYS A 106 -2.50 -4.46 8.59
CA LYS A 106 -3.10 -4.72 7.26
C LYS A 106 -3.99 -3.56 6.76
N GLY A 107 -3.59 -2.32 7.02
CA GLY A 107 -4.31 -1.12 6.58
C GLY A 107 -5.50 -0.71 7.45
N ARG A 108 -5.69 -1.35 8.60
CA ARG A 108 -6.75 -0.95 9.56
C ARG A 108 -6.39 0.31 10.34
N ILE A 109 -5.11 0.61 10.46
CA ILE A 109 -4.59 1.77 11.17
C ILE A 109 -3.53 2.42 10.28
N GLU A 110 -3.53 3.75 10.24
CA GLU A 110 -2.56 4.54 9.52
C GLU A 110 -1.88 5.54 10.44
N ILE A 111 -0.59 5.77 10.20
CA ILE A 111 0.14 6.90 10.77
C ILE A 111 0.29 7.95 9.68
N LEU A 112 -0.23 9.15 9.94
CA LEU A 112 -0.20 10.27 9.03
C LEU A 112 0.65 11.38 9.61
N LYS A 113 1.62 11.87 8.84
CA LYS A 113 2.38 13.06 9.17
C LYS A 113 1.95 14.20 8.26
N PHE A 114 1.63 15.36 8.81
CA PHE A 114 1.24 16.55 8.05
C PHE A 114 1.76 17.83 8.69
N LEU A 115 1.85 18.89 7.88
CA LEU A 115 2.17 20.24 8.35
C LEU A 115 0.87 20.93 8.78
N VAL A 116 0.85 21.58 9.95
CA VAL A 116 -0.28 22.43 10.38
C VAL A 116 -0.25 23.73 9.58
N PRO A 117 -1.26 24.00 8.72
CA PRO A 117 -1.31 25.27 7.98
C PRO A 117 -1.56 26.47 8.90
N ASP A 118 -1.14 27.67 8.46
CA ASP A 118 -1.28 28.92 9.22
C ASP A 118 -2.71 29.25 9.67
N HIS A 119 -3.72 28.78 8.94
CA HIS A 119 -5.14 28.99 9.21
C HIS A 119 -5.87 27.73 9.73
N SER A 120 -5.13 26.73 10.22
CA SER A 120 -5.72 25.50 10.74
C SER A 120 -6.47 25.76 12.05
N LYS A 121 -7.58 25.02 12.26
CA LYS A 121 -8.25 24.98 13.56
C LYS A 121 -7.39 24.36 14.66
N LEU A 122 -6.33 23.64 14.28
CA LEU A 122 -5.36 23.07 15.22
C LEU A 122 -4.45 24.13 15.83
N HIS A 123 -4.31 25.31 15.21
CA HIS A 123 -3.51 26.38 15.76
C HIS A 123 -4.04 26.79 17.14
N ALA A 124 -3.15 26.88 18.12
CA ALA A 124 -3.45 27.19 19.52
C ALA A 124 -4.41 26.19 20.21
N MET A 125 -4.68 25.03 19.61
CA MET A 125 -5.48 23.97 20.21
C MET A 125 -4.61 23.04 21.05
N LYS A 126 -5.09 22.67 22.24
CA LYS A 126 -4.45 21.64 23.07
C LYS A 126 -4.78 20.24 22.55
N VAL A 127 -3.86 19.29 22.67
CA VAL A 127 -4.06 17.90 22.22
C VAL A 127 -5.32 17.28 22.84
N ARG A 128 -5.57 17.50 24.14
CA ARG A 128 -6.75 16.95 24.83
C ARG A 128 -8.08 17.47 24.28
N ASP A 129 -8.09 18.67 23.70
CA ASP A 129 -9.32 19.31 23.21
C ASP A 129 -9.71 18.80 21.82
N VAL A 130 -8.84 18.04 21.14
CA VAL A 130 -9.04 17.59 19.75
C VAL A 130 -10.28 16.72 19.62
N LEU A 131 -10.46 15.76 20.53
CA LEU A 131 -11.61 14.86 20.52
C LEU A 131 -12.92 15.65 20.65
N ASP A 132 -12.99 16.55 21.62
CA ASP A 132 -14.21 17.31 21.92
C ASP A 132 -14.53 18.37 20.86
N LYS A 133 -13.52 19.04 20.31
CA LYS A 133 -13.70 20.15 19.36
C LYS A 133 -13.83 19.69 17.90
N LEU A 134 -13.18 18.58 17.52
CA LEU A 134 -13.23 18.06 16.15
C LEU A 134 -14.11 16.82 16.00
N HIS A 135 -14.59 16.24 17.11
CA HIS A 135 -15.40 15.02 17.12
C HIS A 135 -14.74 13.84 16.37
N CYS A 136 -13.41 13.79 16.38
CA CYS A 136 -12.62 12.77 15.70
C CYS A 136 -11.75 12.05 16.71
N SER A 137 -11.76 10.71 16.67
CA SER A 137 -10.95 9.90 17.58
C SER A 137 -9.59 9.59 16.96
N VAL A 138 -8.68 10.55 17.06
CA VAL A 138 -7.28 10.40 16.61
C VAL A 138 -6.30 10.48 17.76
N LEU A 139 -5.20 9.73 17.68
CA LEU A 139 -4.10 9.82 18.65
C LEU A 139 -2.96 10.68 18.07
N ILE A 140 -2.68 11.82 18.69
CA ILE A 140 -1.50 12.63 18.36
C ILE A 140 -0.28 12.01 19.07
N CYS A 141 0.68 11.51 18.30
CA CYS A 141 1.81 10.74 18.84
C CYS A 141 3.11 11.55 18.94
N ALA A 142 3.36 12.43 17.97
CA ALA A 142 4.56 13.23 17.92
C ALA A 142 4.28 14.57 17.24
N VAL A 143 4.96 15.60 17.71
CA VAL A 143 4.96 16.95 17.12
C VAL A 143 6.40 17.34 16.86
N GLU A 144 6.72 17.73 15.63
CA GLU A 144 8.02 18.28 15.28
C GLU A 144 7.90 19.80 15.09
N ARG A 145 8.68 20.56 15.86
CA ARG A 145 8.73 22.02 15.79
C ARG A 145 10.16 22.45 15.52
N GLY A 146 10.42 22.89 14.29
CA GLY A 146 11.80 23.11 13.84
C GLY A 146 12.57 21.79 13.75
N GLU A 147 13.63 21.65 14.56
CA GLU A 147 14.47 20.44 14.64
C GLU A 147 14.12 19.54 15.83
N GLU A 148 13.24 19.98 16.73
CA GLU A 148 12.86 19.21 17.92
C GLU A 148 11.70 18.27 17.64
N VAL A 149 11.79 17.04 18.17
CA VAL A 149 10.71 16.04 18.17
C VAL A 149 10.16 15.91 19.59
N ILE A 150 8.87 16.17 19.76
CA ILE A 150 8.18 16.26 21.05
C ILE A 150 7.09 15.20 21.11
N ILE A 151 7.02 14.43 22.20
CA ILE A 151 5.86 13.58 22.52
C ILE A 151 4.88 14.44 23.33
N PRO A 152 3.74 14.85 22.75
CA PRO A 152 2.88 15.83 23.41
C PRO A 152 2.08 15.22 24.56
N SER A 153 1.98 15.95 25.66
CA SER A 153 0.96 15.67 26.68
C SER A 153 -0.39 16.26 26.25
N GLY A 154 -1.47 15.95 26.98
CA GLY A 154 -2.78 16.53 26.69
C GLY A 154 -2.82 18.06 26.75
N ASP A 155 -1.91 18.68 27.50
CA ASP A 155 -1.80 20.14 27.62
C ASP A 155 -0.91 20.80 26.58
N PHE A 156 -0.19 20.00 25.77
CA PHE A 156 0.62 20.53 24.68
C PHE A 156 -0.24 21.31 23.70
N GLN A 157 0.16 22.54 23.42
CA GLN A 157 -0.53 23.43 22.49
C GLN A 157 0.15 23.38 21.11
N MET A 158 -0.62 22.93 20.13
CA MET A 158 -0.19 22.86 18.74
C MET A 158 -0.11 24.26 18.13
N GLN A 159 0.83 24.46 17.21
CA GLN A 159 1.07 25.72 16.52
C GLN A 159 1.12 25.51 15.02
N SER A 160 0.92 26.60 14.27
CA SER A 160 1.11 26.58 12.83
C SER A 160 2.57 26.34 12.50
N GLY A 161 2.85 25.58 11.45
CA GLY A 161 4.20 25.15 11.11
C GLY A 161 4.68 23.88 11.83
N ASP A 162 3.96 23.40 12.85
CA ASP A 162 4.23 22.10 13.46
C ASP A 162 4.02 20.98 12.43
N LYS A 163 4.89 19.97 12.43
CA LYS A 163 4.64 18.70 11.74
C LYS A 163 4.07 17.70 12.74
N ILE A 164 2.80 17.37 12.60
CA ILE A 164 2.09 16.49 13.52
C ILE A 164 1.99 15.10 12.93
N SER A 165 2.30 14.09 13.75
CA SER A 165 2.07 12.68 13.44
C SER A 165 0.86 12.18 14.23
N ILE A 166 -0.15 11.69 13.52
CA ILE A 166 -1.37 11.11 14.10
C ILE A 166 -1.49 9.64 13.78
N ILE A 167 -2.20 8.90 14.62
CA ILE A 167 -2.59 7.50 14.41
C ILE A 167 -4.11 7.40 14.45
N ALA A 168 -4.70 6.85 13.40
CA ALA A 168 -6.13 6.61 13.32
C ALA A 168 -6.50 5.60 12.22
N PRO A 169 -7.71 5.01 12.26
CA PRO A 169 -8.27 4.32 11.11
C PRO A 169 -8.40 5.23 9.87
N PRO A 170 -8.43 4.69 8.64
CA PRO A 170 -8.48 5.51 7.43
C PRO A 170 -9.70 6.45 7.34
N ALA A 171 -10.86 6.00 7.82
CA ALA A 171 -12.09 6.80 7.83
C ALA A 171 -11.99 7.99 8.82
N GLU A 172 -11.58 7.73 10.05
CA GLU A 172 -11.35 8.75 11.09
C GLU A 172 -10.28 9.75 10.67
N SER A 173 -9.21 9.27 10.04
CA SER A 173 -8.16 10.13 9.47
C SER A 173 -8.75 11.10 8.46
N THR A 174 -9.59 10.62 7.54
CA THR A 174 -10.23 11.45 6.52
C THR A 174 -11.12 12.54 7.14
N GLU A 175 -11.93 12.19 8.14
CA GLU A 175 -12.79 13.16 8.82
C GLU A 175 -11.95 14.16 9.65
N PHE A 176 -10.88 13.71 10.31
CA PHE A 176 -9.98 14.57 11.05
C PHE A 176 -9.37 15.67 10.17
N PHE A 177 -8.80 15.33 9.00
CA PHE A 177 -8.22 16.33 8.10
C PHE A 177 -9.25 17.39 7.67
N LYS A 178 -10.47 16.95 7.39
CA LYS A 178 -11.59 17.82 7.02
C LYS A 178 -12.01 18.73 8.18
N GLN A 179 -12.17 18.19 9.39
CA GLN A 179 -12.60 18.95 10.56
C GLN A 179 -11.53 19.93 11.06
N ALA A 180 -10.26 19.53 11.01
CA ALA A 180 -9.10 20.35 11.36
C ALA A 180 -8.90 21.56 10.43
N GLY A 181 -9.66 21.66 9.34
CA GLY A 181 -9.52 22.72 8.35
C GLY A 181 -8.17 22.66 7.62
N ILE A 182 -7.51 21.50 7.63
CA ILE A 182 -6.33 21.27 6.81
C ILE A 182 -6.87 21.18 5.39
N ILE A 183 -6.57 22.20 4.57
CA ILE A 183 -7.01 22.24 3.17
C ILE A 183 -6.37 21.05 2.47
N ASN A 184 -7.12 19.96 2.43
CA ASN A 184 -6.87 18.87 1.53
C ASN A 184 -7.41 19.41 0.22
N ASN A 185 -6.52 19.86 -0.67
CA ASN A 185 -6.89 20.12 -2.06
C ASN A 185 -7.31 18.78 -2.63
N THR A 186 -8.57 18.39 -2.40
CA THR A 186 -9.13 17.13 -2.86
C THR A 186 -8.87 17.09 -4.35
N ILE A 187 -8.07 16.13 -4.79
CA ILE A 187 -7.66 16.03 -6.17
C ILE A 187 -8.93 15.82 -6.99
N LYS A 188 -9.35 16.85 -7.73
CA LYS A 188 -10.56 16.78 -8.55
C LYS A 188 -10.32 16.02 -9.84
N THR A 189 -9.08 16.02 -10.32
CA THR A 189 -8.69 15.41 -11.58
C THR A 189 -7.31 14.77 -11.44
N ALA A 190 -7.18 13.53 -11.89
CA ALA A 190 -5.91 12.82 -12.01
C ALA A 190 -5.70 12.41 -13.47
N MET A 191 -4.51 12.67 -13.99
CA MET A 191 -4.10 12.24 -15.34
C MET A 191 -3.05 11.15 -15.21
N PHE A 192 -3.30 9.99 -15.83
CA PHE A 192 -2.34 8.89 -15.92
C PHE A 192 -1.84 8.78 -17.36
N VAL A 193 -0.51 8.75 -17.51
CA VAL A 193 0.14 8.53 -18.80
C VAL A 193 0.58 7.06 -18.84
N GLY A 194 -0.04 6.29 -19.73
CA GLY A 194 0.07 4.84 -19.86
C GLY A 194 -1.15 4.10 -19.29
N GLY A 195 -1.78 3.25 -20.10
CA GLY A 195 -2.90 2.36 -19.79
C GLY A 195 -2.45 0.96 -19.36
N GLY A 196 -1.35 0.85 -18.62
CA GLY A 196 -0.84 -0.42 -18.11
C GLY A 196 -1.67 -1.00 -16.95
N LYS A 197 -1.28 -2.18 -16.47
CA LYS A 197 -1.93 -2.88 -15.34
C LYS A 197 -2.06 -2.02 -14.08
N ILE A 198 -1.04 -1.23 -13.73
CA ILE A 198 -1.09 -0.32 -12.58
C ILE A 198 -2.21 0.70 -12.75
N THR A 199 -2.27 1.38 -13.90
CA THR A 199 -3.31 2.37 -14.21
C THR A 199 -4.70 1.75 -14.19
N TYR A 200 -4.86 0.52 -14.71
CA TYR A 200 -6.10 -0.24 -14.59
C TYR A 200 -6.53 -0.40 -13.12
N TYR A 201 -5.63 -0.86 -12.24
CA TYR A 201 -5.96 -1.01 -10.81
C TYR A 201 -6.25 0.32 -10.13
N VAL A 202 -5.48 1.38 -10.43
CA VAL A 202 -5.72 2.71 -9.87
C VAL A 202 -7.10 3.22 -10.30
N ALA A 203 -7.43 3.11 -11.59
CA ALA A 203 -8.74 3.51 -12.11
C ALA A 203 -9.87 2.78 -11.39
N LYS A 204 -9.73 1.47 -11.18
CA LYS A 204 -10.72 0.66 -10.45
C LYS A 204 -10.84 1.06 -8.97
N LEU A 205 -9.73 1.31 -8.29
CA LEU A 205 -9.72 1.79 -6.90
C LEU A 205 -10.37 3.17 -6.74
N LEU A 206 -10.29 4.01 -7.77
CA LEU A 206 -10.82 5.37 -7.78
C LEU A 206 -12.25 5.48 -8.34
N GLU A 207 -12.84 4.41 -8.86
CA GLU A 207 -14.17 4.39 -9.51
C GLU A 207 -15.27 4.94 -8.60
N ASN A 208 -15.20 4.68 -7.30
CA ASN A 208 -16.16 5.16 -6.30
C ASN A 208 -15.79 6.51 -5.66
N THR A 209 -14.81 7.21 -6.22
CA THR A 209 -14.36 8.52 -5.73
C THR A 209 -14.89 9.64 -6.62
N LYS A 210 -14.79 10.89 -6.17
CA LYS A 210 -15.16 12.07 -6.97
C LYS A 210 -14.02 12.53 -7.90
N ILE A 211 -12.94 11.77 -8.00
CA ILE A 211 -11.76 12.13 -8.79
C ILE A 211 -12.04 11.80 -10.26
N GLN A 212 -12.01 12.81 -11.13
CA GLN A 212 -12.11 12.62 -12.57
C GLN A 212 -10.79 12.08 -13.11
N ILE A 213 -10.83 10.95 -13.82
CA ILE A 213 -9.64 10.30 -14.34
C ILE A 213 -9.52 10.55 -15.84
N LYS A 214 -8.33 10.94 -16.29
CA LYS A 214 -7.94 10.91 -17.71
C LYS A 214 -6.78 9.94 -17.88
N ILE A 215 -6.89 9.02 -18.82
CA ILE A 215 -5.81 8.09 -19.18
C ILE A 215 -5.37 8.44 -20.59
N ILE A 216 -4.06 8.60 -20.78
CA ILE A 216 -3.43 8.80 -22.09
C ILE A 216 -2.64 7.54 -22.40
N GLU A 217 -3.03 6.79 -23.42
CA GLU A 217 -2.34 5.59 -23.88
C GLU A 217 -2.00 5.75 -25.37
N GLN A 218 -0.79 5.30 -25.74
CA GLN A 218 -0.28 5.39 -27.10
C GLN A 218 -0.78 4.24 -27.96
N ASN A 219 -0.91 3.05 -27.39
CA ASN A 219 -1.39 1.86 -28.08
C ASN A 219 -2.91 1.81 -28.10
N VAL A 220 -3.49 1.96 -29.29
CA VAL A 220 -4.94 1.96 -29.54
C VAL A 220 -5.61 0.66 -29.08
N GLU A 221 -4.94 -0.49 -29.16
CA GLU A 221 -5.50 -1.78 -28.71
C GLU A 221 -5.69 -1.86 -27.18
N ARG A 222 -5.03 -0.96 -26.43
CA ARG A 222 -5.12 -0.89 -24.96
C ARG A 222 -6.04 0.23 -24.46
N CYS A 223 -6.50 1.12 -25.34
CA CYS A 223 -7.38 2.24 -25.02
C CYS A 223 -8.82 1.80 -24.74
#